data_AF-A0A3D0XEV3-F1
#
_entry.id   AF-A0A3D0XEV3-F1
#
_cell.length_a   1.000
_cell.length_b   1.000
_cell.length_c   1.000
_cell.angle_alpha   90.00
_cell.angle_beta   90.00
_cell.angle_gamma   90.00
#
_symmetry.space_group_name_H-M   'P 1'
#
loop_
_entity.id
_entity.type
_entity.pdbx_description
1 polymer ?
#
loop_
_entity_poly.entity_id
_entity_poly.type
_entity_poly.pdbx_seq_one_letter_code
_entity_poly.pdbx_strand_id
1 'polypeptide(L)' 'TYLKPRLAAYKIPRQFHFVDQLPRTATGKVKKTLLREQLASVSE' A
#
# COMPACT_ATOMS: atom_id res chain seq x y z
N THR A 1 4.81 -16.09 10.37
CA THR A 1 4.12 -15.08 9.51
C THR A 1 2.72 -14.85 10.02
N TYR A 2 2.32 -13.61 10.31
CA TYR A 2 1.00 -13.29 10.87
C TYR A 2 -0.17 -13.54 9.91
N LEU A 3 0.01 -13.24 8.62
CA LEU A 3 -1.06 -13.32 7.61
C LEU A 3 -1.31 -14.74 7.07
N LYS A 4 -0.30 -15.63 7.03
CA LYS A 4 -0.41 -16.98 6.46
C LYS A 4 -1.58 -17.82 7.02
N PRO A 5 -1.85 -17.87 8.34
CA PRO A 5 -3.00 -18.61 8.86
C PRO A 5 -4.34 -17.85 8.76
N ARG A 6 -4.34 -16.56 8.36
CA ARG A 6 -5.53 -15.68 8.38
C ARG A 6 -6.06 -15.34 6.99
N LEU A 7 -5.23 -15.45 5.96
CA LEU A 7 -5.56 -15.10 4.59
C LEU A 7 -5.15 -16.23 3.63
N ALA A 8 -5.97 -16.44 2.61
CA ALA A 8 -5.58 -17.27 1.47
C ALA A 8 -4.30 -16.73 0.83
N ALA A 9 -3.42 -17.62 0.34
CA ALA A 9 -2.08 -17.28 -0.13
C ALA A 9 -2.08 -16.16 -1.19
N TYR A 10 -3.04 -16.16 -2.12
CA TYR A 10 -3.13 -15.15 -3.19
C TYR A 10 -3.50 -13.74 -2.69
N LYS A 11 -4.02 -13.60 -1.46
CA LYS A 11 -4.37 -12.31 -0.86
C LYS A 11 -3.21 -11.69 -0.07
N ILE A 12 -2.12 -12.42 0.13
CA ILE A 12 -0.98 -11.92 0.87
C ILE A 12 -0.22 -10.94 -0.04
N PRO A 13 -0.04 -9.67 0.38
CA PRO A 13 0.71 -8.69 -0.40
C PRO A 13 2.13 -9.18 -0.67
N ARG A 14 2.63 -8.94 -1.88
CA ARG A 14 4.00 -9.31 -2.28
C ARG A 14 5.06 -8.33 -1.77
N GLN A 15 4.66 -7.08 -1.56
CA GLN A 15 5.53 -5.98 -1.13
C GLN A 15 4.85 -5.21 -0.01
N PHE A 16 5.65 -4.73 0.93
CA PHE A 16 5.23 -3.87 2.03
C PHE A 16 6.16 -2.67 2.08
N HIS A 17 5.57 -1.48 2.05
CA HIS A 17 6.30 -0.23 2.15
C HIS A 17 5.83 0.47 3.42
N PHE A 18 6.76 0.74 4.32
CA PHE A 18 6.49 1.57 5.48
C PHE A 18 6.72 3.03 5.09
N VAL A 19 5.75 3.87 5.42
CA VAL A 19 5.78 5.31 5.15
C VAL A 19 5.28 6.03 6.40
N ASP A 20 5.81 7.21 6.65
CA ASP A 20 5.40 8.00 7.82
C ASP A 20 3.94 8.45 7.71
N GLN A 21 3.48 8.76 6.49
CA GLN A 21 2.12 9.22 6.24
C GLN A 21 1.57 8.79 4.88
N LEU A 22 0.29 8.44 4.86
CA LEU A 22 -0.45 8.19 3.62
C LEU A 22 -0.91 9.51 2.98
N PRO A 23 -0.86 9.64 1.64
CA PRO A 23 -1.35 10.81 0.97
C PRO A 23 -2.87 10.92 1.11
N ARG A 24 -3.34 12.10 1.52
CA ARG A 24 -4.75 12.36 1.79
C ARG A 24 -5.27 13.54 0.97
N THR A 25 -6.57 13.57 0.73
CA THR A 25 -7.28 14.74 0.17
C THR A 25 -7.39 15.84 1.23
N ALA A 26 -7.81 17.04 0.83
CA ALA A 26 -8.12 18.14 1.76
C ALA A 26 -9.15 17.75 2.84
N THR A 27 -10.02 16.79 2.53
CA THR A 27 -11.03 16.22 3.43
C THR A 27 -10.54 14.97 4.20
N GLY A 28 -9.24 14.64 4.11
CA GLY A 28 -8.62 13.56 4.88
C GLY A 28 -8.75 12.13 4.31
N LYS A 29 -9.40 11.95 3.16
CA LYS A 29 -9.54 10.63 2.50
C LYS A 29 -8.23 10.21 1.87
N VAL A 30 -7.87 8.92 1.97
CA VAL A 30 -6.64 8.41 1.33
C VAL A 30 -6.75 8.49 -0.19
N LYS A 31 -5.77 9.13 -0.83
CA LYS A 31 -5.74 9.32 -2.28
C LYS A 31 -5.00 8.17 -2.97
N LYS A 32 -5.71 7.07 -3.22
CA LYS A 32 -5.14 5.83 -3.81
C LYS A 32 -4.47 6.03 -5.18
N THR A 33 -4.93 6.99 -5.99
CA THR A 33 -4.33 7.26 -7.30
C THR A 33 -2.88 7.72 -7.17
N LEU A 34 -2.61 8.63 -6.24
CA LEU A 34 -1.25 9.11 -5.96
C LEU A 34 -0.35 7.98 -5.43
N LEU A 35 -0.88 7.09 -4.58
CA LEU A 35 -0.13 5.93 -4.10
C LEU A 35 0.33 5.01 -5.25
N ARG A 36 -0.50 4.84 -6.29
CA ARG A 36 -0.12 4.03 -7.45
C ARG A 36 0.94 4.71 -8.30
N GLU A 37 0.84 6.03 -8.47
CA GLU A 37 1.84 6.82 -9.20
C GLU A 37 3.20 6.78 -8.48
N GLN A 38 3.21 7.02 -7.16
CA GLN A 38 4.42 6.96 -6.33
C GLN A 38 5.10 5.59 -6.38
N LEU A 39 4.33 4.50 -6.35
CA LEU A 39 4.91 3.15 -6.42
C LEU A 39 5.32 2.75 -7.85
N ALA A 40 4.65 3.28 -8.89
CA ALA A 40 5.05 3.04 -10.28
C ALA A 40 6.40 3.71 -10.60
N SER A 41 6.66 4.90 -10.06
CA SER A 41 7.92 5.61 -10.26
C SER A 41 9.10 5.06 -9.46
N VAL A 42 8.83 4.30 -8.38
CA VAL A 42 9.85 3.75 -7.47
C VAL A 42 10.40 2.39 -7.97
N SER A 43 10.25 2.10 -9.26
CA SER A 43 10.86 0.93 -9.89
C SER A 43 12.34 1.20 -10.22
N GLU A 44 13.16 1.33 -9.19
CA GLU A 44 14.64 1.18 -9.22
C GLU A 44 15.08 0.26 -8.08
#